data_AF-A0A3B6NUW7-F1
#
_entry.id   AF-A0A3B6NUW7-F1
#
_cell.length_a   1.000
_cell.length_b   1.000
_cell.length_c   1.000
_cell.angle_alpha   90.00
_cell.angle_beta   90.00
_cell.angle_gamma   90.00
#
_symmetry.space_group_name_H-M   'P 1'
#
loop_
_entity.id
_entity.type
_entity.pdbx_description
1 polymer ?
#
loop_
_entity_poly.entity_id
_entity_poly.type
_entity_poly.pdbx_seq_one_letter_code
_entity_poly.pdbx_strand_id
1 'polypeptide(L)'
;MICRHSNSLPAALEDDDMLWEILLRLPPQPSSLPRVSAVCKRWRGLVTDSRFLRCFYAHHRPPLLGVFFNHDDKIKYTPVLPAPDRIPHGQLNLPLGDLSGRLLGCRHGLVLILHRLRTEVLVCDPITGNQHHVTIPPEFKCGYVHGAVVCAARDRGHVHGDCHSILFKVVLLLTRTTHGRPLASVYSSETDTWADLISIEVEYRDSFGSYISTLVGNVLYWSFKYVKEGILAFDLERHSFDVLEGPPGMNHS
;
A
#
# COMPACT_ATOMS: atom_id res chain seq x y z
N MET A 1 -4.25 -0.44 -24.63
CA MET A 1 -2.94 0.11 -25.03
C MET A 1 -2.23 -0.98 -25.80
N ILE A 2 -2.03 -0.82 -27.11
CA ILE A 2 -1.40 -1.86 -27.94
C ILE A 2 0.12 -1.68 -27.80
N CYS A 3 0.79 -2.55 -27.04
CA CYS A 3 2.24 -2.56 -26.89
C CYS A 3 2.90 -3.12 -28.17
N ARG A 4 2.93 -2.37 -29.29
CA ARG A 4 3.68 -2.78 -30.49
C ARG A 4 5.11 -2.24 -30.44
N HIS A 5 6.09 -3.11 -30.70
CA HIS A 5 7.43 -2.67 -31.11
C HIS A 5 7.35 -1.96 -32.47
N SER A 6 8.08 -0.87 -32.61
CA SER A 6 8.30 -0.18 -33.87
C SER A 6 9.19 -1.04 -34.79
N ASN A 7 8.65 -1.45 -35.93
CA ASN A 7 9.29 -2.35 -36.91
C ASN A 7 10.51 -1.74 -37.64
N SER A 8 11.58 -2.55 -37.81
CA SER A 8 12.22 -2.84 -39.11
C SER A 8 13.35 -3.92 -39.03
N LEU A 9 13.32 -4.87 -39.99
CA LEU A 9 14.32 -5.92 -40.43
C LEU A 9 14.32 -7.33 -39.78
N PRO A 10 14.66 -8.43 -40.52
CA PRO A 10 13.71 -9.52 -40.79
C PRO A 10 14.00 -10.88 -40.13
N ALA A 11 12.95 -11.71 -40.06
CA ALA A 11 12.87 -13.12 -39.62
C ALA A 11 13.11 -13.45 -38.13
N ALA A 12 14.09 -12.86 -37.45
CA ALA A 12 14.32 -13.14 -36.02
C ALA A 12 13.32 -12.42 -35.09
N LEU A 13 12.81 -11.25 -35.52
CA LEU A 13 11.88 -10.43 -34.73
C LEU A 13 10.46 -11.01 -34.68
N GLU A 14 10.01 -11.71 -35.72
CA GLU A 14 8.66 -12.32 -35.73
C GLU A 14 8.50 -13.41 -34.65
N ASP A 15 9.58 -14.15 -34.35
CA ASP A 15 9.58 -15.19 -33.32
C ASP A 15 9.62 -14.60 -31.90
N ASP A 16 10.34 -13.50 -31.69
CA ASP A 16 10.32 -12.79 -30.40
C ASP A 16 8.97 -12.11 -30.13
N ASP A 17 8.31 -11.56 -31.15
CA ASP A 17 6.98 -10.99 -31.03
C ASP A 17 5.92 -12.06 -30.69
N MET A 18 6.01 -13.25 -31.30
CA MET A 18 5.13 -14.37 -30.95
C MET A 18 5.41 -14.91 -29.54
N LEU A 19 6.69 -15.08 -29.17
CA LEU A 19 7.06 -15.48 -27.82
C LEU A 19 6.56 -14.47 -26.80
N TRP A 20 6.68 -13.18 -27.08
CA TRP A 20 6.18 -12.10 -26.24
C TRP A 20 4.67 -12.26 -25.98
N GLU A 21 3.87 -12.42 -27.03
CA GLU A 21 2.42 -12.60 -26.93
C GLU A 21 2.04 -13.88 -26.16
N ILE A 22 2.80 -14.97 -26.32
CA ILE A 22 2.60 -16.20 -25.56
C ILE A 22 2.91 -15.99 -24.08
N LEU A 23 4.06 -15.39 -23.77
CA LEU A 23 4.51 -15.16 -22.40
C LEU A 23 3.60 -14.16 -21.67
N LEU A 24 3.03 -13.17 -22.37
CA LEU A 24 2.06 -12.24 -21.80
C LEU A 24 0.77 -12.92 -21.32
N ARG A 25 0.39 -14.05 -21.92
CA ARG A 25 -0.83 -14.80 -21.55
C ARG A 25 -0.64 -15.73 -20.35
N LEU A 26 0.58 -15.87 -19.85
CA LEU A 26 0.85 -16.68 -18.66
C LEU A 26 0.15 -16.12 -17.42
N PRO A 27 -0.28 -16.96 -16.48
CA PRO A 27 -0.91 -16.48 -15.26
C PRO A 27 0.07 -15.63 -14.45
N PRO A 28 -0.38 -14.55 -13.79
CA PRO A 28 0.47 -13.63 -13.04
C PRO A 28 0.85 -14.18 -11.66
N GLN A 29 1.20 -15.46 -11.60
CA GLN A 29 1.67 -16.12 -10.38
C GLN A 29 3.14 -15.74 -10.11
N PRO A 30 3.54 -15.57 -8.83
CA PRO A 30 4.92 -15.30 -8.45
C PRO A 30 5.95 -16.23 -9.11
N SER A 31 5.61 -17.50 -9.34
CA SER A 31 6.50 -18.48 -9.97
C SER A 31 6.51 -18.47 -11.50
N SER A 32 5.56 -17.82 -12.18
CA SER A 32 5.43 -17.87 -13.65
C SER A 32 6.66 -17.34 -14.37
N LEU A 33 7.04 -16.09 -14.11
CA LEU A 33 8.18 -15.46 -14.78
C LEU A 33 9.52 -16.09 -14.39
N PRO A 34 9.78 -16.43 -13.11
CA PRO A 34 10.97 -17.20 -12.73
C PRO A 34 11.10 -18.51 -13.49
N ARG A 35 10.00 -19.27 -13.64
CA ARG A 35 9.99 -20.54 -14.41
C ARG A 35 10.32 -20.32 -15.87
N VAL A 36 9.73 -19.30 -16.50
CA VAL A 36 10.03 -18.92 -17.89
C VAL A 36 11.50 -18.53 -18.04
N SER A 37 12.04 -17.76 -17.09
CA SER A 37 13.44 -17.34 -17.10
C SER A 37 14.43 -18.51 -17.01
N ALA A 38 14.01 -19.63 -16.41
CA ALA A 38 14.81 -20.83 -16.28
C ALA A 38 14.87 -21.68 -17.56
N VAL A 39 13.98 -21.44 -18.54
CA VAL A 39 13.92 -22.23 -19.78
C VAL A 39 15.18 -22.01 -20.62
N CYS A 40 15.50 -20.76 -20.95
CA CYS A 40 16.72 -20.42 -21.68
C CYS A 40 17.09 -18.93 -21.52
N LYS A 41 18.31 -18.55 -21.93
CA LYS A 41 18.80 -17.15 -21.87
C LYS A 41 17.90 -16.18 -22.66
N ARG A 42 17.34 -16.64 -23.78
CA ARG A 42 16.44 -15.84 -24.62
C ARG A 42 15.14 -15.49 -23.88
N TRP A 43 14.49 -16.50 -23.29
CA TRP A 43 13.26 -16.32 -22.52
C TRP A 43 13.49 -15.46 -21.27
N ARG A 44 14.61 -15.69 -20.57
CA ARG A 44 15.06 -14.82 -19.48
C ARG A 44 15.16 -13.37 -19.93
N GLY A 45 15.84 -13.10 -21.05
CA GLY A 45 16.00 -11.76 -21.60
C GLY A 45 14.65 -11.06 -21.78
N LEU A 46 13.69 -11.74 -22.42
CA LEU A 46 12.34 -11.21 -22.63
C LEU A 46 11.62 -10.90 -21.32
N VAL A 47 11.56 -11.84 -20.36
CA VAL A 47 10.79 -11.60 -19.12
C VAL A 47 11.48 -10.68 -18.11
N THR A 48 12.77 -10.38 -18.31
CA THR A 48 13.48 -9.36 -17.53
C THR A 48 13.46 -7.98 -18.17
N ASP A 49 12.98 -7.84 -19.42
CA ASP A 49 12.84 -6.54 -20.08
C ASP A 49 11.76 -5.72 -19.36
N SER A 50 12.07 -4.46 -19.04
CA SER A 50 11.17 -3.58 -18.29
C SER A 50 9.87 -3.29 -19.04
N ARG A 51 9.89 -3.26 -20.38
CA ARG A 51 8.70 -3.07 -21.21
C ARG A 51 7.83 -4.33 -21.16
N PHE A 52 8.43 -5.52 -21.09
CA PHE A 52 7.69 -6.78 -20.93
C PHE A 52 6.96 -6.78 -19.60
N LEU A 53 7.69 -6.55 -18.49
CA LEU A 53 7.12 -6.52 -17.15
C LEU A 53 5.99 -5.51 -17.05
N ARG A 54 6.19 -4.31 -17.62
CA ARG A 54 5.14 -3.28 -17.67
C ARG A 54 3.90 -3.75 -18.44
N CYS A 55 4.05 -4.34 -19.62
CA CYS A 55 2.90 -4.84 -20.38
C CYS A 55 2.27 -6.07 -19.72
N PHE A 56 3.05 -6.95 -19.08
CA PHE A 56 2.58 -8.11 -18.32
C PHE A 56 1.71 -7.68 -17.13
N TYR A 57 2.20 -6.78 -16.27
CA TYR A 57 1.43 -6.27 -15.15
C TYR A 57 0.31 -5.31 -15.56
N ALA A 58 0.36 -4.69 -16.75
CA ALA A 58 -0.78 -3.96 -17.30
C ALA A 58 -1.88 -4.90 -17.80
N HIS A 59 -1.51 -6.07 -18.33
CA HIS A 59 -2.43 -7.08 -18.82
C HIS A 59 -3.11 -7.85 -17.68
N HIS A 60 -2.41 -7.99 -16.54
CA HIS A 60 -2.84 -8.78 -15.40
C HIS A 60 -3.21 -7.93 -14.19
N ARG A 61 -4.14 -8.41 -13.36
CA ARG A 61 -4.30 -7.87 -12.01
C ARG A 61 -3.18 -8.43 -11.12
N PRO A 62 -2.46 -7.61 -10.34
CA PRO A 62 -1.46 -8.11 -9.40
C PRO A 62 -2.09 -9.14 -8.44
N PRO A 63 -1.43 -10.28 -8.20
CA PRO A 63 -1.95 -11.31 -7.31
C PRO A 63 -1.97 -10.82 -5.86
N LEU A 64 -3.01 -11.21 -5.12
CA LEU A 64 -3.03 -11.02 -3.66
C LEU A 64 -2.11 -12.07 -3.01
N LEU A 65 -0.95 -11.62 -2.53
CA LEU A 65 0.05 -12.51 -1.95
C LEU A 65 -0.33 -13.00 -0.55
N GLY A 66 -0.94 -12.11 0.24
CA GLY A 66 -1.37 -12.40 1.60
C GLY A 66 -2.02 -11.20 2.27
N VAL A 67 -2.42 -11.38 3.53
CA VAL A 67 -3.13 -10.38 4.32
C VAL A 67 -2.36 -10.12 5.61
N PHE A 68 -2.16 -8.84 5.92
CA PHE A 68 -1.64 -8.38 7.21
C PHE A 68 -2.78 -7.95 8.13
N PHE A 69 -2.69 -8.28 9.41
CA PHE A 69 -3.66 -7.84 10.41
C PHE A 69 -3.03 -7.75 11.80
N ASN A 70 -3.66 -6.96 12.67
CA ASN A 70 -3.29 -6.89 14.09
C ASN A 70 -4.02 -8.00 14.85
N HIS A 71 -3.31 -8.69 15.73
CA HIS A 71 -3.87 -9.70 16.64
C HIS A 71 -3.01 -9.80 17.90
N ASP A 72 -3.63 -9.63 19.07
CA ASP A 72 -2.97 -9.64 20.39
C ASP A 72 -1.71 -8.76 20.44
N ASP A 73 -1.85 -7.50 20.02
CA ASP A 73 -0.77 -6.50 19.95
C ASP A 73 0.44 -6.89 19.07
N LYS A 74 0.26 -7.89 18.20
CA LYS A 74 1.25 -8.30 17.20
C LYS A 74 0.69 -8.15 15.80
N ILE A 75 1.57 -7.89 14.85
CA ILE A 75 1.23 -7.95 13.43
C ILE A 75 1.36 -9.41 12.99
N LYS A 76 0.37 -9.91 12.26
CA LYS A 76 0.37 -11.25 11.66
C LYS A 76 0.25 -11.13 10.15
N TYR A 77 0.79 -12.12 9.45
CA TYR A 77 0.69 -12.26 8.01
C TYR A 77 0.17 -13.66 7.66
N THR A 78 -0.87 -13.71 6.84
CA THR A 78 -1.42 -14.97 6.32
C THR A 78 -1.28 -14.99 4.79
N PRO A 79 -0.51 -15.92 4.22
CA PRO A 79 -0.43 -16.06 2.77
C PRO A 79 -1.75 -16.57 2.21
N VAL A 80 -2.14 -16.05 1.05
CA VAL A 80 -3.39 -16.44 0.37
C VAL A 80 -3.14 -17.51 -0.70
N LEU A 81 -1.95 -17.52 -1.31
CA LEU A 81 -1.63 -18.42 -2.40
C LEU A 81 -1.22 -19.82 -1.90
N PRO A 82 -1.61 -20.89 -2.63
CA PRO A 82 -1.13 -22.25 -2.36
C PRO A 82 0.33 -22.41 -2.79
N ALA A 83 0.97 -23.49 -2.33
CA ALA A 83 2.28 -23.87 -2.87
C ALA A 83 2.15 -24.14 -4.38
N PRO A 84 3.15 -23.77 -5.21
CA PRO A 84 4.47 -23.23 -4.83
C PRO A 84 4.54 -21.71 -4.74
N ASP A 85 3.46 -20.99 -5.07
CA ASP A 85 3.40 -19.52 -5.09
C ASP A 85 3.17 -18.89 -3.71
N ARG A 86 3.03 -19.73 -2.68
CA ARG A 86 2.92 -19.31 -1.28
C ARG A 86 4.21 -18.59 -0.86
N ILE A 87 4.06 -17.34 -0.44
CA ILE A 87 5.14 -16.57 0.19
C ILE A 87 5.01 -16.74 1.70
N PRO A 88 5.83 -17.57 2.38
CA PRO A 88 5.79 -17.71 3.84
C PRO A 88 6.27 -16.44 4.54
N HIS A 89 5.85 -16.28 5.80
CA HIS A 89 6.27 -15.18 6.67
C HIS A 89 7.79 -14.97 6.71
N GLY A 90 8.59 -16.04 6.77
CA GLY A 90 10.05 -15.95 6.87
C GLY A 90 10.76 -15.38 5.63
N GLN A 91 10.05 -15.22 4.50
CA GLN A 91 10.57 -14.54 3.32
C GLN A 91 10.26 -13.04 3.31
N LEU A 92 9.41 -12.55 4.22
CA LEU A 92 9.13 -11.14 4.38
C LEU A 92 10.15 -10.52 5.32
N ASN A 93 10.80 -9.45 4.87
CA ASN A 93 11.80 -8.70 5.63
C ASN A 93 11.15 -7.69 6.58
N LEU A 94 10.14 -8.13 7.32
CA LEU A 94 9.41 -7.29 8.25
C LEU A 94 10.03 -7.41 9.65
N PRO A 95 10.22 -6.29 10.37
CA PRO A 95 10.75 -6.31 11.72
C PRO A 95 9.66 -6.74 12.74
N LEU A 96 9.01 -7.87 12.49
CA LEU A 96 7.96 -8.45 13.33
C LEU A 96 8.48 -9.09 14.61
N GLY A 97 9.80 -9.33 14.70
CA GLY A 97 10.41 -10.18 15.72
C GLY A 97 10.43 -9.63 17.14
N ASP A 98 10.35 -8.31 17.33
CA ASP A 98 10.51 -7.69 18.66
C ASP A 98 9.79 -6.33 18.81
N LEU A 99 9.04 -5.89 17.79
CA LEU A 99 8.40 -4.59 17.82
C LEU A 99 6.98 -4.71 18.39
N SER A 100 6.71 -3.97 19.47
CA SER A 100 5.37 -3.59 19.92
C SER A 100 4.73 -2.61 18.91
N GLY A 101 4.71 -2.99 17.64
CA GLY A 101 4.27 -2.19 16.51
C GLY A 101 2.83 -2.52 16.15
N ARG A 102 2.04 -1.49 15.84
CA ARG A 102 0.68 -1.67 15.35
C ARG A 102 0.59 -1.37 13.86
N LEU A 103 0.04 -2.29 13.08
CA LEU A 103 -0.24 -2.08 11.67
C LEU A 103 -1.26 -0.94 11.50
N LEU A 104 -0.90 0.09 10.73
CA LEU A 104 -1.82 1.17 10.32
C LEU A 104 -2.44 0.89 8.95
N GLY A 105 -1.73 0.19 8.07
CA GLY A 105 -2.25 -0.25 6.77
C GLY A 105 -1.17 -0.79 5.85
N CYS A 106 -1.61 -1.34 4.71
CA CYS A 106 -0.73 -1.78 3.63
C CYS A 106 -1.25 -1.23 2.30
N ARG A 107 -0.39 -0.60 1.50
CA ARG A 107 -0.77 -0.06 0.19
C ARG A 107 0.43 -0.02 -0.74
N HIS A 108 0.19 -0.32 -2.03
CA HIS A 108 1.21 -0.26 -3.08
C HIS A 108 2.47 -1.09 -2.79
N GLY A 109 2.31 -2.24 -2.11
CA GLY A 109 3.43 -3.08 -1.69
C GLY A 109 4.12 -2.62 -0.40
N LEU A 110 3.80 -1.44 0.13
CA LEU A 110 4.35 -0.92 1.37
C LEU A 110 3.46 -1.26 2.58
N VAL A 111 4.09 -1.48 3.72
CA VAL A 111 3.46 -1.73 5.02
C VAL A 111 3.78 -0.57 5.95
N LEU A 112 2.75 0.04 6.55
CA LEU A 112 2.88 1.14 7.51
C LEU A 112 2.64 0.63 8.93
N ILE A 113 3.64 0.80 9.79
CA ILE A 113 3.65 0.32 11.18
C ILE A 113 3.86 1.50 12.11
N LEU A 114 3.05 1.61 13.16
CA LEU A 114 3.24 2.58 14.24
C LEU A 114 4.03 1.95 15.38
N HIS A 115 5.17 2.54 15.73
CA HIS A 115 5.95 2.16 16.90
C HIS A 115 5.81 3.20 18.02
N ARG A 116 4.90 2.96 18.95
CA ARG A 116 4.59 3.96 20.00
C ARG A 116 5.79 4.28 20.90
N LEU A 117 6.53 3.26 21.36
CA LEU A 117 7.64 3.47 22.30
C LEU A 117 8.78 4.31 21.71
N ARG A 118 9.06 4.16 20.41
CA ARG A 118 10.06 4.93 19.67
C ARG A 118 9.50 6.24 19.11
N THR A 119 8.21 6.48 19.25
CA THR A 119 7.51 7.66 18.69
C THR A 119 7.80 7.85 17.20
N GLU A 120 7.70 6.76 16.44
CA GLU A 120 7.96 6.74 15.00
C GLU A 120 6.90 5.92 14.26
N VAL A 121 6.79 6.18 12.96
CA VAL A 121 6.15 5.28 12.00
C VAL A 121 7.20 4.71 11.07
N LEU A 122 7.06 3.43 10.78
CA LEU A 122 7.91 2.68 9.88
C LEU A 122 7.12 2.41 8.59
N VAL A 123 7.68 2.84 7.47
CA VAL A 123 7.26 2.42 6.13
C VAL A 123 8.22 1.35 5.65
N CYS A 124 7.72 0.14 5.46
CA CYS A 124 8.53 -1.01 5.08
C CYS A 124 8.07 -1.60 3.75
N ASP A 125 9.02 -1.88 2.86
CA ASP A 125 8.82 -2.79 1.74
C ASP A 125 9.16 -4.23 2.22
N PRO A 126 8.16 -5.10 2.37
CA PRO A 126 8.36 -6.43 2.91
C PRO A 126 9.12 -7.36 1.96
N ILE A 127 9.21 -7.03 0.67
CA ILE A 127 9.92 -7.83 -0.35
C ILE A 127 11.40 -7.45 -0.34
N THR A 128 11.72 -6.16 -0.47
CA THR A 128 13.13 -5.71 -0.52
C THR A 128 13.77 -5.59 0.86
N GLY A 129 12.96 -5.46 1.92
CA GLY A 129 13.43 -5.16 3.28
C GLY A 129 13.81 -3.71 3.50
N ASN A 130 13.56 -2.83 2.52
CA ASN A 130 13.76 -1.40 2.68
C ASN A 130 12.84 -0.86 3.77
N GLN A 131 13.40 -0.02 4.63
CA GLN A 131 12.74 0.52 5.82
C GLN A 131 12.99 2.01 5.91
N HIS A 132 11.93 2.77 6.11
CA HIS A 132 11.97 4.22 6.32
C HIS A 132 11.33 4.54 7.67
N HIS A 133 12.15 5.00 8.60
CA HIS A 133 11.73 5.43 9.93
C HIS A 133 11.42 6.92 9.90
N VAL A 134 10.21 7.28 10.32
CA VAL A 134 9.74 8.67 10.34
C VAL A 134 9.28 8.99 11.75
N THR A 135 9.95 9.93 12.41
CA THR A 135 9.55 10.43 13.73
C THR A 135 8.17 11.07 13.65
N ILE A 136 7.26 10.69 14.55
CA ILE A 136 5.92 11.29 14.56
C ILE A 136 5.94 12.67 15.21
N PRO A 137 5.10 13.61 14.76
CA PRO A 137 4.98 14.90 15.43
C PRO A 137 4.53 14.73 16.90
N PRO A 138 4.98 15.59 17.84
CA PRO A 138 4.70 15.46 19.27
C PRO A 138 3.22 15.31 19.61
N GLU A 139 2.34 15.92 18.83
CA GLU A 139 0.89 15.91 19.01
C GLU A 139 0.30 14.51 18.86
N PHE A 140 0.93 13.64 18.07
CA PHE A 140 0.49 12.27 17.80
C PHE A 140 1.00 11.24 18.83
N LYS A 141 1.75 11.67 19.85
CA LYS A 141 2.28 10.77 20.88
C LYS A 141 1.20 10.22 21.82
N CYS A 142 0.10 10.94 22.01
CA CYS A 142 -0.98 10.56 22.92
C CYS A 142 -2.33 10.55 22.20
N GLY A 143 -3.01 9.39 22.21
CA GLY A 143 -4.34 9.19 21.63
C GLY A 143 -4.38 8.07 20.59
N TYR A 144 -5.49 8.02 19.85
CA TYR A 144 -5.70 7.02 18.81
C TYR A 144 -5.20 7.57 17.48
N VAL A 145 -3.99 7.13 17.12
CA VAL A 145 -3.42 7.43 15.80
C VAL A 145 -4.06 6.49 14.77
N HIS A 146 -4.29 6.95 13.56
CA HIS A 146 -4.57 6.16 12.38
C HIS A 146 -3.60 6.62 11.30
N GLY A 147 -3.42 5.82 10.26
CA GLY A 147 -2.62 6.30 9.16
C GLY A 147 -2.80 5.52 7.87
N ALA A 148 -2.19 6.07 6.84
CA ALA A 148 -2.15 5.48 5.51
C ALA A 148 -0.81 5.84 4.86
N VAL A 149 -0.26 4.89 4.10
CA VAL A 149 0.83 5.15 3.15
C VAL A 149 0.24 5.25 1.75
N VAL A 150 0.71 6.21 0.95
CA VAL A 150 0.27 6.43 -0.43
C VAL A 150 1.49 6.62 -1.32
N CYS A 151 1.55 5.89 -2.44
CA CYS A 151 2.57 6.10 -3.49
C CYS A 151 2.46 7.53 -4.03
N ALA A 152 3.56 8.30 -4.03
CA ALA A 152 3.60 9.70 -4.45
C ALA A 152 4.10 9.89 -5.89
N ALA A 153 4.21 8.81 -6.66
CA ALA A 153 4.71 8.84 -8.03
C ALA A 153 3.79 9.67 -8.95
N ARG A 154 4.38 10.54 -9.77
CA ARG A 154 3.66 11.57 -10.55
C ARG A 154 3.10 11.07 -11.90
N ASP A 155 3.39 9.85 -12.33
CA ASP A 155 3.00 9.38 -13.68
C ASP A 155 1.60 8.74 -13.74
N ARG A 156 0.73 9.34 -14.58
CA ARG A 156 -0.67 8.92 -14.83
C ARG A 156 -0.83 7.58 -15.58
N GLY A 157 0.26 6.83 -15.79
CA GLY A 157 0.29 5.50 -16.40
C GLY A 157 0.83 4.41 -15.48
N HIS A 158 1.02 4.70 -14.18
CA HIS A 158 1.54 3.75 -13.21
C HIS A 158 0.59 2.56 -13.02
N VAL A 159 0.98 1.40 -13.52
CA VAL A 159 0.42 0.13 -13.09
C VAL A 159 0.86 -0.08 -11.64
N HIS A 160 -0.09 -0.22 -10.71
CA HIS A 160 0.14 -0.45 -9.28
C HIS A 160 0.72 -1.85 -8.95
N GLY A 161 1.65 -2.33 -9.78
CA GLY A 161 2.55 -3.47 -9.53
C GLY A 161 4.03 -3.13 -9.74
N ASP A 162 4.34 -1.93 -10.23
CA ASP A 162 5.72 -1.43 -10.49
C ASP A 162 6.04 -0.17 -9.65
N CYS A 163 5.20 0.15 -8.64
CA CYS A 163 5.54 1.19 -7.65
C CYS A 163 6.53 0.59 -6.64
N HIS A 164 7.77 0.35 -7.08
CA HIS A 164 8.94 0.39 -6.20
C HIS A 164 9.40 1.84 -5.97
N SER A 165 8.51 2.81 -6.19
CA SER A 165 8.83 4.23 -6.09
C SER A 165 9.29 4.55 -4.67
N ILE A 166 10.50 5.09 -4.58
CA ILE A 166 11.14 5.61 -3.36
C ILE A 166 10.26 6.69 -2.70
N LEU A 167 9.39 7.33 -3.49
CA LEU A 167 8.53 8.43 -3.05
C LEU A 167 7.16 7.95 -2.61
N PHE A 168 6.89 8.14 -1.32
CA PHE A 168 5.61 7.94 -0.67
C PHE A 168 5.23 9.15 0.19
N LYS A 169 3.94 9.25 0.50
CA LYS A 169 3.40 10.10 1.55
C LYS A 169 2.84 9.24 2.67
N VAL A 170 2.97 9.71 3.91
CA VAL A 170 2.30 9.11 5.07
C VAL A 170 1.30 10.11 5.61
N VAL A 171 0.03 9.71 5.69
CA VAL A 171 -0.99 10.48 6.38
C VAL A 171 -1.14 9.91 7.77
N LEU A 172 -1.03 10.76 8.79
CA LEU A 172 -1.45 10.43 10.13
C LEU A 172 -2.68 11.22 10.50
N LEU A 173 -3.55 10.54 11.23
CA LEU A 173 -4.77 11.08 11.79
C LEU A 173 -4.77 10.76 13.28
N LEU A 174 -4.89 11.78 14.12
CA LEU A 174 -5.07 11.63 15.55
C LEU A 174 -6.52 11.87 15.91
N THR A 175 -7.08 10.95 16.67
CA THR A 175 -8.38 11.08 17.30
C THR A 175 -8.23 10.97 18.82
N ARG A 176 -9.01 11.77 19.55
CA ARG A 176 -8.99 11.85 21.01
C ARG A 176 -10.30 11.30 21.57
N THR A 177 -10.25 10.73 22.78
CA THR A 177 -11.40 10.12 23.46
C THR A 177 -12.39 11.13 24.02
N THR A 178 -11.90 12.32 24.37
CA THR A 178 -12.72 13.45 24.79
C THR A 178 -12.95 14.38 23.59
N HIS A 179 -13.81 15.41 23.73
CA HIS A 179 -14.24 16.40 22.71
C HIS A 179 -13.11 17.20 21.99
N GLY A 180 -11.92 16.63 21.82
CA GLY A 180 -10.82 17.19 21.07
C GLY A 180 -11.01 17.05 19.58
N ARG A 181 -10.66 18.11 18.86
CA ARG A 181 -10.66 18.16 17.39
C ARG A 181 -9.70 17.10 16.83
N PRO A 182 -10.08 16.35 15.77
CA PRO A 182 -9.14 15.50 15.05
C PRO A 182 -7.98 16.34 14.52
N LEU A 183 -6.79 15.73 14.46
CA LEU A 183 -5.61 16.32 13.84
C LEU A 183 -5.14 15.43 12.70
N ALA A 184 -4.78 16.00 11.56
CA ALA A 184 -4.00 15.30 10.55
C ALA A 184 -2.69 16.02 10.28
N SER A 185 -1.72 15.23 9.86
CA SER A 185 -0.51 15.73 9.22
C SER A 185 -0.09 14.75 8.14
N VAL A 186 0.55 15.28 7.10
CA VAL A 186 1.00 14.52 5.95
C VAL A 186 2.52 14.65 5.88
N TYR A 187 3.22 13.52 5.99
CA TYR A 187 4.64 13.43 5.72
C TYR A 187 4.86 13.19 4.22
N SER A 188 5.88 13.84 3.68
CA SER A 188 6.37 13.61 2.33
C SER A 188 7.81 13.11 2.37
N SER A 189 8.06 11.94 1.81
CA SER A 189 9.43 11.41 1.63
C SER A 189 10.26 12.23 0.64
N GLU A 190 9.65 13.04 -0.22
CA GLU A 190 10.35 13.93 -1.15
C GLU A 190 11.07 15.07 -0.41
N THR A 191 10.44 15.61 0.63
CA THR A 191 10.95 16.75 1.40
C THR A 191 11.48 16.35 2.77
N ASP A 192 11.26 15.09 3.17
CA ASP A 192 11.54 14.55 4.51
C ASP A 192 10.93 15.40 5.64
N THR A 193 9.71 15.91 5.41
CA THR A 193 9.03 16.80 6.35
C THR A 193 7.55 16.45 6.52
N TRP A 194 7.04 16.76 7.71
CA TRP A 194 5.62 16.81 7.99
C TRP A 194 5.05 18.16 7.56
N ALA A 195 3.89 18.14 6.91
CA ALA A 195 3.09 19.33 6.66
C ALA A 195 2.46 19.86 7.96
N ASP A 196 2.03 21.12 7.92
CA ASP A 196 1.34 21.76 9.03
C ASP A 196 0.14 20.95 9.51
N LEU A 197 -0.14 21.07 10.82
CA LEU A 197 -1.25 20.38 11.45
C LEU A 197 -2.58 20.90 10.90
N ILE A 198 -3.37 19.98 10.39
CA ILE A 198 -4.74 20.24 9.93
C ILE A 198 -5.66 19.87 11.08
N SER A 199 -6.45 20.83 11.55
CA SER A 199 -7.49 20.59 12.55
C SER A 199 -8.82 21.14 12.05
N ILE A 200 -9.88 20.35 12.17
CA ILE A 200 -11.24 20.80 11.92
C ILE A 200 -12.07 20.58 13.18
N GLU A 201 -12.94 21.54 13.46
CA GLU A 201 -13.95 21.41 14.49
C GLU A 201 -15.03 20.46 13.99
N VAL A 202 -14.91 19.20 14.38
CA VAL A 202 -15.96 18.22 14.15
C VAL A 202 -16.46 17.72 15.49
N GLU A 203 -17.75 17.87 15.72
CA GLU A 203 -18.43 17.30 16.89
C GLU A 203 -18.53 15.78 16.71
N TYR A 204 -17.54 15.05 17.22
CA TYR A 204 -17.68 13.60 17.42
C TYR A 204 -17.96 13.28 18.88
N ARG A 205 -18.86 12.31 19.08
CA ARG A 205 -18.99 11.54 20.31
C ARG A 205 -18.43 10.15 20.02
N ASP A 206 -17.42 9.77 20.79
CA ASP A 206 -16.87 8.42 20.95
C ASP A 206 -15.80 7.88 19.99
N SER A 207 -15.23 6.77 20.47
CA SER A 207 -13.93 6.18 20.18
C SER A 207 -13.84 5.50 18.81
N PHE A 208 -12.69 5.72 18.17
CA PHE A 208 -12.36 5.18 16.85
C PHE A 208 -11.74 3.79 17.01
N GLY A 209 -12.31 2.80 16.31
CA GLY A 209 -11.71 1.48 16.18
C GLY A 209 -10.44 1.52 15.32
N SER A 210 -9.54 0.55 15.50
CA SER A 210 -8.28 0.44 14.75
C SER A 210 -8.51 -0.02 13.31
N TYR A 211 -9.01 0.85 12.44
CA TYR A 211 -9.28 0.53 11.04
C TYR A 211 -8.15 0.93 10.09
N ILE A 212 -7.99 0.10 9.05
CA ILE A 212 -7.17 0.39 7.87
C ILE A 212 -8.01 1.29 6.95
N SER A 213 -7.37 2.30 6.37
CA SER A 213 -8.03 3.24 5.45
C SER A 213 -8.38 2.61 4.10
N THR A 214 -9.46 3.09 3.49
CA THR A 214 -9.75 2.88 2.07
C THR A 214 -9.41 4.15 1.30
N LEU A 215 -8.71 4.04 0.16
CA LEU A 215 -8.41 5.17 -0.72
C LEU A 215 -9.30 5.07 -1.95
N VAL A 216 -10.12 6.10 -2.19
CA VAL A 216 -10.91 6.22 -3.42
C VAL A 216 -10.55 7.56 -4.07
N GLY A 217 -10.02 7.49 -5.30
CA GLY A 217 -9.41 8.66 -5.93
C GLY A 217 -8.29 9.23 -5.07
N ASN A 218 -8.48 10.46 -4.60
CA ASN A 218 -7.51 11.19 -3.79
C ASN A 218 -7.96 11.36 -2.32
N VAL A 219 -8.98 10.60 -1.90
CA VAL A 219 -9.60 10.73 -0.57
C VAL A 219 -9.44 9.45 0.23
N LEU A 220 -8.92 9.57 1.45
CA LEU A 220 -8.80 8.48 2.41
C LEU A 220 -10.03 8.43 3.31
N TYR A 221 -10.56 7.23 3.49
CA TYR A 221 -11.76 6.97 4.27
C TYR A 221 -11.47 6.05 5.46
N TRP A 222 -11.94 6.43 6.64
CA TRP A 222 -11.92 5.60 7.87
C TRP A 222 -13.33 5.51 8.45
N SER A 223 -13.82 4.28 8.68
CA SER A 223 -15.14 4.02 9.28
C SER A 223 -15.11 4.03 10.81
N PHE A 224 -16.22 4.44 11.44
CA PHE A 224 -16.41 4.34 12.90
C PHE A 224 -17.18 3.07 13.28
N LYS A 225 -16.92 2.49 14.46
CA LYS A 225 -17.55 1.22 14.89
C LYS A 225 -18.73 1.39 15.84
N TYR A 226 -18.71 2.39 16.73
CA TYR A 226 -19.40 2.19 18.00
C TYR A 226 -20.64 3.04 18.28
N VAL A 227 -20.84 4.22 17.66
CA VAL A 227 -21.95 5.09 18.11
C VAL A 227 -22.65 5.91 17.01
N LYS A 228 -21.96 6.26 15.92
CA LYS A 228 -22.58 6.86 14.72
C LYS A 228 -21.97 6.23 13.48
N GLU A 229 -22.83 5.80 12.56
CA GLU A 229 -22.45 5.37 11.21
C GLU A 229 -21.85 6.58 10.51
N GLY A 230 -20.54 6.75 10.63
CA GLY A 230 -19.83 7.88 10.04
C GLY A 230 -18.54 7.39 9.40
N ILE A 231 -18.17 8.07 8.34
CA ILE A 231 -16.93 7.82 7.62
C ILE A 231 -16.18 9.14 7.60
N LEU A 232 -14.99 9.14 8.22
CA LEU A 232 -14.07 10.26 8.08
C LEU A 232 -13.44 10.19 6.69
N ALA A 233 -13.59 11.26 5.93
CA ALA A 233 -12.91 11.48 4.67
C ALA A 233 -11.78 12.49 4.85
N PHE A 234 -10.60 12.20 4.31
CA PHE A 234 -9.47 13.12 4.24
C PHE A 234 -9.02 13.30 2.80
N ASP A 235 -9.15 14.51 2.28
CA ASP A 235 -8.72 14.87 0.93
C ASP A 235 -7.22 15.22 0.93
N LEU A 236 -6.44 14.42 0.20
CA LEU A 236 -4.98 14.55 0.12
C LEU A 236 -4.50 15.76 -0.69
N GLU A 237 -5.36 16.39 -1.50
CA GLU A 237 -5.01 17.56 -2.34
C GLU A 237 -5.46 18.84 -1.64
N ARG A 238 -6.67 18.84 -1.09
CA ARG A 238 -7.21 19.99 -0.35
C ARG A 238 -6.69 20.07 1.08
N HIS A 239 -6.12 18.99 1.60
CA HIS A 239 -5.67 18.88 3.00
C HIS A 239 -6.83 19.20 3.97
N SER A 240 -8.00 18.61 3.71
CA SER A 240 -9.24 18.89 4.45
C SER A 240 -9.96 17.62 4.89
N PHE A 241 -10.71 17.74 5.99
CA PHE A 241 -11.59 16.69 6.49
C PHE A 241 -13.03 16.91 6.05
N ASP A 242 -13.73 15.79 5.87
CA ASP A 242 -15.18 15.76 5.78
C ASP A 242 -15.72 14.54 6.55
N VAL A 243 -17.00 14.60 6.94
CA VAL A 243 -17.69 13.49 7.59
C VAL A 243 -18.88 13.12 6.76
N LEU A 244 -18.82 11.90 6.26
CA LEU A 244 -19.94 11.32 5.56
C LEU A 244 -20.77 10.50 6.55
N GLU A 245 -22.08 10.53 6.36
CA GLU A 245 -22.97 9.55 6.97
C GLU A 245 -22.65 8.17 6.37
N GLY A 246 -22.53 7.17 7.25
CA GLY A 246 -22.33 5.79 6.87
C GLY A 246 -23.61 5.21 6.28
N PRO A 247 -23.51 4.18 5.41
CA PRO A 247 -24.67 3.47 4.91
C PRO A 247 -25.48 2.85 6.07
N PRO A 248 -26.83 2.81 5.95
CA PRO A 248 -27.70 2.27 6.99
C PRO A 248 -27.38 0.79 7.25
N GLY A 249 -27.13 0.43 8.52
CA GLY A 249 -26.94 -0.95 8.96
C GLY A 249 -25.50 -1.34 9.30
N MET A 250 -24.57 -0.38 9.43
CA MET A 250 -23.18 -0.63 9.85
C MET A 250 -23.04 -1.12 11.30
N ASN A 251 -24.12 -1.12 12.10
CA ASN A 251 -24.13 -1.49 13.52
C ASN A 251 -24.27 -3.01 13.78
N HIS A 252 -24.37 -3.84 12.75
CA HIS A 252 -24.60 -5.29 12.89
C HIS A 252 -23.37 -6.11 12.47
N SER A 253 -22.29 -6.04 13.24
CA SER A 253 -21.15 -6.98 13.12
C SER A 253 -20.37 -7.15 14.41
#